data_AF-A0A4R2GSU9-F1
#
_entry.id   AF-A0A4R2GSU9-F1
#
_cell.length_a   1.000
_cell.length_b   1.000
_cell.length_c   1.000
_cell.angle_alpha   90.00
_cell.angle_beta   90.00
_cell.angle_gamma   90.00
#
_symmetry.space_group_name_H-M   'P 1'
#
loop_
_entity.id
_entity.type
_entity.pdbx_description
1 polymer ?
#
loop_
_entity_poly.entity_id
_entity_poly.type
_entity_poly.pdbx_seq_one_letter_code
_entity_poly.pdbx_strand_id
1 'polypeptide(L)'
;MSIGSNRLFDELSRLATDAIGAAEGVRREAGAVARGQIDRLTQTLDLVSREEFEAVRDMAIAAREENDRLAARIAALEARLGEARPVSAAGGADAPTD
;
A
#
# COMPACT_ATOMS: atom_id res chain seq x y z
N MET A 1 -62.81 -39.09 -11.61
CA MET A 1 -62.48 -37.68 -11.89
C MET A 1 -61.58 -37.18 -10.77
N SER A 2 -60.25 -37.25 -10.93
CA SER A 2 -59.30 -36.76 -9.92
C SER A 2 -58.86 -35.36 -10.34
N ILE A 3 -59.36 -34.33 -9.64
CA ILE A 3 -59.19 -32.90 -9.98
C ILE A 3 -58.24 -32.18 -8.99
N GLY A 4 -57.64 -32.88 -8.02
CA GLY A 4 -56.90 -32.25 -6.92
C GLY A 4 -55.40 -31.99 -7.15
N SER A 5 -54.67 -32.91 -7.79
CA SER A 5 -53.20 -32.92 -7.74
C SER A 5 -52.52 -32.02 -8.79
N ASN A 6 -53.13 -31.81 -9.95
CA ASN A 6 -52.53 -30.99 -11.02
C ASN A 6 -52.59 -29.49 -10.74
N ARG A 7 -53.61 -28.99 -10.01
CA ARG A 7 -53.75 -27.54 -9.76
C ARG A 7 -52.74 -27.02 -8.73
N LEU A 8 -52.47 -27.78 -7.67
CA LEU A 8 -51.47 -27.42 -6.67
C LEU A 8 -50.05 -27.40 -7.25
N PHE A 9 -49.75 -28.33 -8.16
CA PHE A 9 -48.45 -28.37 -8.84
C PHE A 9 -48.31 -27.25 -9.87
N ASP A 10 -49.39 -26.88 -10.56
CA ASP A 10 -49.42 -25.75 -11.51
C ASP A 10 -49.25 -24.40 -10.81
N GLU A 11 -49.92 -24.20 -9.67
CA GLU A 11 -49.75 -23.01 -8.83
C GLU A 11 -48.33 -22.90 -8.25
N LEU A 12 -47.73 -24.02 -7.82
CA LEU A 12 -46.34 -24.05 -7.37
C LEU A 12 -45.36 -23.77 -8.52
N SER A 13 -45.63 -24.28 -9.71
CA SER A 13 -44.79 -24.06 -10.90
C SER A 13 -44.85 -22.60 -11.35
N ARG A 14 -46.02 -22.00 -11.27
CA ARG A 14 -46.23 -20.57 -11.55
C ARG A 14 -45.54 -19.70 -10.50
N LEU A 15 -45.68 -20.02 -9.22
CA LEU A 15 -44.97 -19.35 -8.14
C LEU A 15 -43.45 -19.49 -8.28
N ALA A 16 -42.96 -20.67 -8.66
CA ALA A 16 -41.54 -20.89 -8.89
C ALA A 16 -41.02 -20.05 -10.07
N THR A 17 -41.79 -19.97 -11.16
CA THR A 17 -41.45 -19.13 -12.33
C THR A 17 -41.44 -17.64 -11.97
N ASP A 18 -42.45 -17.18 -11.23
CA ASP A 18 -42.54 -15.79 -10.76
C ASP A 18 -41.42 -15.47 -9.76
N ALA A 19 -41.07 -16.41 -8.87
CA ALA A 19 -39.99 -16.26 -7.90
C ALA A 19 -38.60 -16.26 -8.56
N ILE A 20 -38.38 -17.02 -9.63
CA ILE A 20 -37.15 -16.99 -10.42
C ILE A 20 -36.93 -15.59 -11.02
N GLY A 21 -37.98 -14.97 -11.58
CA GLY A 21 -37.91 -13.61 -12.10
C GLY A 21 -37.63 -12.55 -11.02
N ALA A 22 -38.27 -12.70 -9.85
CA ALA A 22 -38.03 -11.82 -8.70
C ALA A 22 -36.60 -11.96 -8.15
N ALA A 23 -36.08 -13.18 -8.06
CA ALA A 23 -34.72 -13.45 -7.60
C ALA A 23 -33.65 -12.84 -8.52
N GLU A 24 -33.86 -12.85 -9.83
CA GLU A 24 -32.97 -12.16 -10.78
C GLU A 24 -33.02 -10.64 -10.63
N GLY A 25 -34.19 -10.06 -10.34
CA GLY A 25 -34.34 -8.64 -10.01
C GLY A 25 -33.55 -8.25 -8.75
N VAL A 26 -33.78 -8.99 -7.66
CA VAL A 26 -33.06 -8.81 -6.39
C VAL A 26 -31.56 -8.94 -6.57
N ARG A 27 -31.09 -9.92 -7.35
CA ARG A 27 -29.65 -10.10 -7.63
C ARG A 27 -29.05 -8.88 -8.34
N ARG A 28 -29.74 -8.30 -9.33
CA ARG A 28 -29.27 -7.10 -10.04
C ARG A 28 -29.18 -5.90 -9.10
N GLU A 29 -30.20 -5.69 -8.28
CA GLU A 29 -30.24 -4.58 -7.32
C GLU A 29 -29.22 -4.75 -6.20
N ALA A 30 -29.10 -5.95 -5.64
CA ALA A 30 -28.10 -6.28 -4.63
C ALA A 30 -26.67 -6.07 -5.17
N GLY A 31 -26.41 -6.41 -6.43
CA GLY A 31 -25.12 -6.16 -7.08
C GLY A 31 -24.79 -4.67 -7.20
N ALA A 32 -25.77 -3.83 -7.57
CA ALA A 32 -25.59 -2.38 -7.65
C ALA A 32 -25.34 -1.76 -6.27
N VAL A 33 -26.08 -2.18 -5.25
CA VAL A 33 -25.87 -1.74 -3.87
C VAL A 33 -24.51 -2.20 -3.34
N ALA A 34 -24.12 -3.45 -3.55
CA ALA A 34 -22.84 -3.98 -3.11
C ALA A 34 -21.66 -3.24 -3.74
N ARG A 35 -21.72 -2.93 -5.04
CA ARG A 35 -20.69 -2.12 -5.71
C ARG A 35 -20.56 -0.73 -5.09
N GLY A 36 -21.68 -0.06 -4.84
CA GLY A 36 -21.68 1.24 -4.15
C GLY A 36 -21.13 1.18 -2.72
N GLN A 37 -21.30 0.07 -2.00
CA GLN A 37 -20.67 -0.12 -0.68
C GLN A 37 -19.16 -0.32 -0.79
N ILE A 38 -18.68 -1.06 -1.78
CA ILE A 38 -17.24 -1.27 -2.03
C ILE A 38 -16.56 0.04 -2.39
N ASP A 39 -17.19 0.87 -3.23
CA ASP A 39 -16.65 2.18 -3.60
C ASP A 39 -16.52 3.10 -2.37
N ARG A 40 -17.53 3.13 -1.50
CA ARG A 40 -17.48 3.89 -0.23
C ARG A 40 -16.44 3.35 0.75
N LEU A 41 -16.31 2.02 0.85
CA LEU A 41 -15.28 1.40 1.68
C LEU A 41 -13.89 1.76 1.16
N THR A 42 -13.67 1.74 -0.15
CA THR A 42 -12.39 2.12 -0.78
C THR A 42 -12.05 3.59 -0.48
N GLN A 43 -13.05 4.48 -0.55
CA GLN A 43 -12.89 5.89 -0.16
C GLN A 43 -12.62 6.09 1.34
N THR A 44 -13.17 5.24 2.20
CA THR A 44 -13.02 5.34 3.65
C THR A 44 -11.69 4.75 4.14
N LEU A 45 -11.17 3.74 3.45
CA LEU A 45 -9.98 2.99 3.86
C LEU A 45 -8.65 3.66 3.46
N ASP A 46 -8.68 4.87 2.88
CA ASP A 46 -7.49 5.64 2.48
C ASP A 46 -6.44 4.78 1.76
N LEU A 47 -6.90 4.00 0.78
CA LEU A 47 -6.06 3.03 0.09
C LEU A 47 -5.11 3.76 -0.85
N VAL A 48 -3.81 3.61 -0.62
CA VAL A 48 -2.77 4.09 -1.53
C VAL A 48 -2.86 3.31 -2.84
N SER A 49 -2.87 4.02 -3.96
CA SER A 49 -2.87 3.35 -5.27
C SER A 49 -1.59 2.54 -5.45
N ARG A 50 -1.68 1.47 -6.25
CA ARG A 50 -0.50 0.66 -6.57
C ARG A 50 0.62 1.51 -7.19
N GLU A 51 0.26 2.47 -8.03
CA GLU A 51 1.22 3.36 -8.71
C GLU A 51 1.94 4.28 -7.73
N GLU A 52 1.22 4.92 -6.80
CA GLU A 52 1.84 5.75 -5.75
C GLU A 52 2.74 4.92 -4.85
N PHE A 53 2.32 3.70 -4.49
CA PHE A 53 3.14 2.79 -3.70
C PHE A 53 4.43 2.41 -4.43
N GLU A 54 4.34 2.06 -5.72
CA GLU A 54 5.50 1.72 -6.54
C GLU A 54 6.45 2.92 -6.71
N ALA A 55 5.91 4.12 -6.96
CA ALA A 55 6.71 5.34 -7.05
C ALA A 55 7.47 5.65 -5.75
N VAL A 56 6.81 5.55 -4.60
CA VAL A 56 7.44 5.79 -3.28
C VAL A 56 8.45 4.70 -2.96
N ARG A 57 8.16 3.44 -3.31
CA ARG A 57 9.09 2.32 -3.14
C ARG A 57 10.38 2.56 -3.91
N ASP A 58 10.28 2.93 -5.17
CA ASP A 58 11.44 3.15 -6.02
C ASP A 58 12.24 4.38 -5.58
N MET A 59 11.56 5.44 -5.15
CA MET A 59 12.20 6.59 -4.50
C MET A 59 12.94 6.19 -3.22
N ALA A 60 12.35 5.33 -2.38
CA ALA A 60 12.97 4.87 -1.15
C ALA A 60 14.22 4.03 -1.41
N ILE A 61 14.21 3.19 -2.44
CA ILE A 61 15.38 2.42 -2.87
C ILE A 61 16.50 3.36 -3.33
N ALA A 62 16.20 4.28 -4.25
CA ALA A 62 17.19 5.24 -4.75
C ALA A 62 17.78 6.11 -3.63
N ALA A 63 16.93 6.55 -2.69
CA ALA A 63 17.38 7.32 -1.53
C ALA A 63 18.33 6.52 -0.63
N ARG A 64 18.09 5.21 -0.45
CA ARG A 64 18.98 4.35 0.34
C ARG A 64 20.33 4.16 -0.32
N GLU A 65 20.35 3.92 -1.63
CA GLU A 65 21.58 3.80 -2.40
C GLU A 65 22.41 5.10 -2.38
N GLU A 66 21.73 6.25 -2.49
CA GLU A 66 22.39 7.55 -2.36
C GLU A 66 22.96 7.76 -0.95
N ASN A 67 22.21 7.37 0.08
CA ASN A 67 22.64 7.48 1.46
C ASN A 67 23.93 6.70 1.72
N ASP A 68 24.00 5.45 1.26
CA ASP A 68 25.18 4.61 1.41
C ASP A 68 26.40 5.21 0.68
N ARG A 69 26.19 5.77 -0.53
CA ARG A 69 27.24 6.47 -1.28
C ARG A 69 27.74 7.72 -0.57
N LEU A 70 26.83 8.52 -0.03
CA LEU A 70 27.17 9.72 0.73
C LEU A 70 27.89 9.36 2.03
N ALA A 71 27.45 8.32 2.74
CA ALA A 71 28.10 7.83 3.95
C ALA A 71 29.55 7.40 3.66
N ALA A 72 29.79 6.66 2.58
CA ALA A 72 31.14 6.27 2.16
C ALA A 72 32.01 7.50 1.84
N ARG A 73 31.43 8.51 1.16
CA ARG A 73 32.14 9.76 0.85
C ARG A 73 32.47 10.55 2.12
N ILE A 74 31.55 10.62 3.08
CA ILE A 74 31.76 11.28 4.37
C ILE A 74 32.90 10.59 5.11
N ALA A 75 32.85 9.27 5.26
CA ALA A 75 33.91 8.51 5.93
C ALA A 75 35.29 8.74 5.29
N ALA A 76 35.37 8.75 3.96
CA ALA A 76 36.62 9.04 3.26
C ALA A 76 37.14 10.47 3.50
N LEU A 77 36.23 11.45 3.57
CA LEU A 77 36.61 12.83 3.87
C LEU A 77 37.04 13.00 5.33
N GLU A 78 36.34 12.36 6.26
CA GLU A 78 36.68 12.36 7.69
C GLU A 78 38.05 11.72 7.94
N ALA A 79 38.37 10.61 7.27
CA ALA A 79 39.68 9.99 7.34
C ALA A 79 40.79 10.95 6.86
N ARG A 80 40.59 11.58 5.70
CA ARG A 80 41.55 12.57 5.16
C ARG A 80 41.74 13.78 6.07
N LEU A 81 40.69 14.25 6.73
CA LEU A 81 40.77 15.36 7.68
C LEU A 81 41.48 14.95 8.99
N GLY A 82 41.26 13.72 9.45
CA GLY A 82 41.98 13.14 10.58
C GLY A 82 43.48 12.98 10.28
N GLU A 83 43.81 12.50 9.09
CA GLU A 83 45.20 12.36 8.59
C GLU A 83 45.87 13.71 8.31
N ALA A 84 45.11 14.77 8.02
CA ALA A 84 45.65 16.12 7.87
C ALA A 84 45.96 16.80 9.22
N ARG A 85 45.61 16.17 10.35
CA ARG A 85 45.97 16.64 11.70
C ARG A 85 47.03 15.73 12.34
N PRO A 86 48.27 15.76 11.85
CA PRO A 86 49.40 15.72 12.77
C PRO A 86 50.49 16.76 12.44
N VAL A 87 51.09 17.31 13.51
CA VAL A 87 52.22 18.28 13.58
C VAL A 87 51.85 19.77 13.49
N SER A 88 51.07 20.25 14.46
CA SER A 88 51.25 21.63 14.97
C SER A 88 51.21 21.72 16.51
N ALA A 89 50.91 20.61 17.20
CA ALA A 89 50.88 20.54 18.67
C ALA A 89 52.21 20.08 19.31
N ALA A 90 53.29 19.91 18.53
CA ALA A 90 54.61 19.53 19.05
C ALA A 90 55.69 20.47 18.48
N GLY A 91 55.85 21.63 19.12
CA GLY A 91 56.88 22.62 18.73
C GLY A 91 56.93 23.89 19.58
N GLY A 92 56.41 23.86 20.81
CA GLY A 92 56.36 25.01 21.71
C GLY A 92 56.64 24.60 23.15
N ALA A 93 57.74 23.91 23.40
CA ALA A 93 58.22 23.61 24.74
C ALA A 93 59.74 23.44 24.72
N ASP A 94 60.46 24.51 24.37
CA ASP A 94 61.80 24.74 24.91
C ASP A 94 62.11 26.24 24.82
N ALA A 95 61.69 26.97 25.86
CA ALA A 95 62.18 28.31 26.11
C ALA A 95 63.31 28.19 27.14
N PRO A 96 64.52 28.74 26.89
CA PRO A 96 65.59 28.71 27.88
C PRO A 96 65.20 29.65 29.02
N THR A 97 65.00 29.09 30.21
CA THR A 97 64.99 29.87 31.44
C THR A 97 66.42 30.05 31.91
N ASP A 98 66.78 31.32 32.10
CA ASP A 98 67.98 31.89 32.72
C ASP A 98 68.47 31.13 33.98
#